data_AF-A0AAW0A6V1-F1
#
_entry.id   AF-A0AAW0A6V1-F1
#
_cell.length_a   1.000
_cell.length_b   1.000
_cell.length_c   1.000
_cell.angle_alpha   90.00
_cell.angle_beta   90.00
_cell.angle_gamma   90.00
#
_symmetry.space_group_name_H-M   'P 1'
#
loop_
_entity.id
_entity.type
_entity.pdbx_description
1 polymer ?
#
loop_
_entity_poly.entity_id
_entity_poly.type
_entity_poly.pdbx_seq_one_letter_code
_entity_poly.pdbx_strand_id
1 'polypeptide(L)'
;MQDPQWCVYGGSSDVAFKALRELVLHYVPVESCITFLQIDHSWSLTRFEAHFEFPPTTAEYMLIHSLIAERLSAETLNFLQLDASWANRPDDIPPDMLVTFEVMRPLLGFSHLRDVVIHSLGGVVLNDLEIENIAKAWPMLEDLRFSGDGWRPLPTRITLAGLRTLVRQCRKLRSLWISFDAFIIPPAGADGIPDNERSRLAHLRMDDSIPSSHPEPLAAYLHALFPELQTFEVNVCLTQDAWKEVKQRLWMLK
;
A
#
# COMPACT_ATOMS: atom_id res chain seq x y z
N MET A 1 -34.27 -15.27 4.22
CA MET A 1 -33.05 -14.47 4.02
C MET A 1 -32.76 -14.52 2.54
N GLN A 2 -32.85 -13.37 1.87
CA GLN A 2 -32.77 -13.25 0.41
C GLN A 2 -31.31 -13.34 -0.04
N ASP A 3 -31.11 -14.16 -1.05
CA ASP A 3 -29.88 -14.41 -1.79
C ASP A 3 -29.65 -13.24 -2.78
N PRO A 4 -28.50 -12.55 -2.79
CA PRO A 4 -28.22 -11.57 -3.83
C PRO A 4 -27.77 -12.30 -5.10
N GLN A 5 -28.74 -12.71 -5.93
CA GLN A 5 -28.48 -13.15 -7.30
C GLN A 5 -27.95 -11.99 -8.15
N TRP A 6 -26.64 -11.98 -8.38
CA TRP A 6 -26.06 -11.23 -9.49
C TRP A 6 -25.97 -12.17 -10.70
N CYS A 7 -27.07 -12.29 -11.46
CA CYS A 7 -27.04 -12.97 -12.75
C CYS A 7 -26.44 -12.02 -13.81
N VAL A 8 -25.17 -12.21 -14.17
CA VAL A 8 -24.68 -11.72 -15.47
C VAL A 8 -25.04 -12.78 -16.50
N TYR A 9 -26.19 -12.61 -17.16
CA TYR A 9 -26.56 -13.46 -18.30
C TYR A 9 -25.59 -13.21 -19.45
N GLY A 10 -24.92 -14.28 -19.88
CA GLY A 10 -24.09 -14.30 -21.08
C GLY A 10 -24.90 -13.91 -22.30
N GLY A 11 -24.73 -12.67 -22.76
CA GLY A 11 -25.28 -12.14 -23.98
C GLY A 11 -24.27 -11.22 -24.66
N SER A 12 -23.77 -11.66 -25.81
CA SER A 12 -23.01 -10.89 -26.81
C SER A 12 -21.85 -10.02 -26.28
N SER A 13 -20.64 -10.58 -26.34
CA SER A 13 -19.36 -10.05 -25.88
C SER A 13 -18.76 -8.92 -26.75
N ASP A 14 -19.54 -7.93 -27.20
CA ASP A 14 -18.98 -6.89 -28.10
C ASP A 14 -19.16 -5.43 -27.66
N VAL A 15 -19.88 -5.14 -26.55
CA VAL A 15 -20.10 -3.73 -26.13
C VAL A 15 -20.25 -3.51 -24.63
N ALA A 16 -19.93 -4.48 -23.77
CA ALA A 16 -20.21 -4.34 -22.35
C ALA A 16 -19.28 -3.29 -21.69
N PHE A 17 -19.84 -2.13 -21.34
CA PHE A 17 -19.26 -1.16 -20.39
C PHE A 17 -18.08 -0.27 -20.85
N LYS A 18 -17.98 0.13 -22.13
CA LYS A 18 -16.95 1.10 -22.59
C LYS A 18 -16.93 2.46 -21.84
N ALA A 19 -18.07 2.86 -21.28
CA ALA A 19 -18.21 4.08 -20.49
C ALA A 19 -17.85 3.90 -19.02
N LEU A 20 -17.60 2.67 -18.55
CA LEU A 20 -17.26 2.40 -17.16
C LEU A 20 -15.92 3.04 -16.82
N ARG A 21 -15.91 3.70 -15.66
CA ARG A 21 -14.75 4.40 -15.11
C ARG A 21 -14.38 3.85 -13.74
N GLU A 22 -15.35 3.30 -13.02
CA GLU A 22 -15.14 2.78 -11.69
C GLU A 22 -15.73 1.39 -11.61
N LEU A 23 -14.94 0.45 -11.11
CA LEU A 23 -15.38 -0.90 -10.79
C LEU A 23 -15.04 -1.18 -9.35
N VAL A 24 -16.06 -1.49 -8.55
CA VAL A 24 -15.93 -1.79 -7.12
C VAL A 24 -16.61 -3.12 -6.86
N LEU A 25 -15.84 -4.09 -6.38
CA LEU A 25 -16.30 -5.42 -6.03
C LEU A 25 -16.29 -5.56 -4.51
N HIS A 26 -17.46 -5.70 -3.88
CA HIS A 26 -17.57 -5.79 -2.43
C HIS A 26 -17.82 -7.22 -1.96
N TYR A 27 -17.01 -7.66 -0.98
CA TYR A 27 -17.15 -8.95 -0.31
C TYR A 27 -17.26 -10.10 -1.32
N VAL A 28 -16.33 -10.12 -2.29
CA VAL A 28 -16.33 -11.11 -3.38
C VAL A 28 -15.30 -12.20 -3.14
N PRO A 29 -15.57 -13.46 -3.57
CA PRO A 29 -14.53 -14.46 -3.72
C PRO A 29 -13.48 -14.01 -4.75
N VAL A 30 -12.24 -14.48 -4.58
CA VAL A 30 -11.11 -14.16 -5.46
C VAL A 30 -11.39 -14.55 -6.91
N GLU A 31 -12.01 -15.72 -7.11
CA GLU A 31 -12.36 -16.26 -8.42
C GLU A 31 -13.36 -15.38 -9.16
N SER A 32 -14.26 -14.70 -8.42
CA SER A 32 -15.19 -13.74 -9.01
C SER A 32 -14.45 -12.53 -9.54
N CYS A 33 -13.50 -11.97 -8.77
CA CYS A 33 -12.65 -10.86 -9.21
C CYS A 33 -11.85 -11.24 -10.48
N ILE A 34 -11.23 -12.42 -10.49
CA ILE A 34 -10.50 -12.96 -11.66
C ILE A 34 -11.43 -13.07 -12.86
N THR A 35 -12.62 -13.64 -12.68
CA THR A 35 -13.60 -13.80 -13.75
C THR A 35 -13.98 -12.45 -14.32
N PHE A 36 -14.27 -11.44 -13.48
CA PHE A 36 -14.59 -10.09 -13.93
C PHE A 36 -13.47 -9.47 -14.76
N LEU A 37 -12.22 -9.56 -14.30
CA LEU A 37 -11.06 -9.04 -15.04
C LEU A 37 -10.84 -9.74 -16.39
N GLN A 38 -11.37 -10.96 -16.58
CA GLN A 38 -11.25 -11.70 -17.84
C GLN A 38 -12.35 -11.38 -18.87
N ILE A 39 -13.45 -10.72 -18.47
CA ILE A 39 -14.62 -10.49 -19.34
C ILE A 39 -14.30 -9.60 -20.54
N ASP A 40 -13.44 -8.58 -20.37
CA ASP A 40 -13.10 -7.61 -21.41
C ASP A 40 -11.60 -7.32 -21.41
N HIS A 41 -11.10 -6.75 -22.49
CA HIS A 41 -9.68 -6.46 -22.73
C HIS A 41 -9.40 -4.97 -22.89
N SER A 42 -10.40 -4.10 -22.70
CA SER A 42 -10.28 -2.68 -23.08
C SER A 42 -10.91 -1.68 -22.09
N TRP A 43 -10.77 -1.95 -20.79
CA TRP A 43 -11.33 -1.08 -19.77
C TRP A 43 -10.51 0.21 -19.59
N SER A 44 -11.19 1.36 -19.71
CA SER A 44 -10.64 2.68 -19.40
C SER A 44 -11.02 3.11 -17.98
N LEU A 45 -10.81 2.22 -17.00
CA LEU A 45 -11.11 2.51 -15.60
C LEU A 45 -10.17 3.58 -15.06
N THR A 46 -10.73 4.48 -14.26
CA THR A 46 -10.01 5.41 -13.39
C THR A 46 -9.84 4.83 -11.99
N ARG A 47 -10.77 3.98 -11.55
CA ARG A 47 -10.80 3.37 -10.22
C ARG A 47 -11.12 1.88 -10.30
N PHE A 48 -10.29 1.07 -9.67
CA PHE A 48 -10.54 -0.35 -9.48
C PHE A 48 -10.40 -0.71 -8.01
N GLU A 49 -11.43 -1.34 -7.45
CA GLU A 49 -11.46 -1.79 -6.08
C GLU A 49 -11.99 -3.22 -5.99
N ALA A 50 -11.28 -4.05 -5.24
CA ALA A 50 -11.74 -5.38 -4.87
C ALA A 50 -11.57 -5.57 -3.36
N HIS A 51 -12.70 -5.86 -2.70
CA HIS A 51 -12.79 -6.16 -1.29
C HIS A 51 -13.13 -7.65 -1.16
N PHE A 52 -12.20 -8.44 -0.65
CA PHE A 52 -12.31 -9.89 -0.70
C PHE A 52 -13.02 -10.46 0.53
N GLU A 53 -13.86 -11.47 0.29
CA GLU A 53 -14.49 -12.25 1.37
C GLU A 53 -13.45 -13.07 2.16
N PHE A 54 -12.47 -13.62 1.46
CA PHE A 54 -11.33 -14.35 2.04
C PHE A 54 -10.02 -13.73 1.55
N PRO A 55 -8.95 -13.70 2.36
CA PRO A 55 -7.68 -13.14 1.94
C PRO A 55 -7.09 -13.90 0.74
N PRO A 56 -6.69 -13.22 -0.35
CA PRO A 56 -6.01 -13.89 -1.46
C PRO A 56 -4.64 -14.45 -1.04
N THR A 57 -4.28 -15.59 -1.62
CA THR A 57 -2.92 -16.14 -1.60
C THR A 57 -1.96 -15.31 -2.45
N THR A 58 -0.65 -15.51 -2.26
CA THR A 58 0.43 -14.92 -3.06
C THR A 58 0.23 -15.19 -4.55
N ALA A 59 -0.17 -16.41 -4.92
CA ALA A 59 -0.38 -16.79 -6.31
C ALA A 59 -1.60 -16.06 -6.91
N GLU A 60 -2.66 -15.89 -6.12
CA GLU A 60 -3.85 -15.16 -6.54
C GLU A 60 -3.58 -13.66 -6.69
N TYR A 61 -2.86 -13.02 -5.76
CA TYR A 61 -2.40 -11.64 -5.96
C TYR A 61 -1.59 -11.49 -7.25
N MET A 62 -0.68 -12.43 -7.52
CA MET A 62 0.14 -12.40 -8.73
C MET A 62 -0.72 -12.50 -10.00
N LEU A 63 -1.73 -13.38 -10.00
CA LEU A 63 -2.68 -13.52 -11.10
C LEU A 63 -3.54 -12.26 -11.26
N ILE A 64 -4.11 -11.72 -10.17
CA ILE A 64 -4.90 -10.49 -10.17
C ILE A 64 -4.08 -9.32 -10.72
N HIS A 65 -2.85 -9.13 -10.24
CA HIS A 65 -1.97 -8.05 -10.71
C HIS A 65 -1.62 -8.19 -12.19
N SER A 66 -1.36 -9.42 -12.66
CA SER A 66 -1.10 -9.69 -14.07
C SER A 66 -2.31 -9.36 -14.94
N LEU A 67 -3.51 -9.79 -14.51
CA LEU A 67 -4.75 -9.44 -15.20
C LEU A 67 -5.03 -7.94 -15.20
N ILE A 68 -4.78 -7.25 -14.08
CA ILE A 68 -4.89 -5.79 -14.04
C ILE A 68 -3.97 -5.15 -15.08
N ALA A 69 -2.69 -5.55 -15.11
CA ALA A 69 -1.70 -5.03 -16.06
C ALA A 69 -2.05 -5.32 -17.53
N GLU A 70 -2.65 -6.47 -17.82
CA GLU A 70 -3.04 -6.86 -19.17
C GLU A 70 -4.34 -6.23 -19.65
N ARG A 71 -5.26 -5.88 -18.74
CA ARG A 71 -6.67 -5.57 -19.08
C ARG A 71 -7.08 -4.14 -18.78
N LEU A 72 -6.43 -3.48 -17.82
CA LEU A 72 -6.73 -2.11 -17.43
C LEU A 72 -5.78 -1.14 -18.11
N SER A 73 -6.30 0.03 -18.49
CA SER A 73 -5.46 1.08 -19.07
C SER A 73 -4.54 1.72 -18.02
N ALA A 74 -3.23 1.63 -18.29
CA ALA A 74 -2.19 2.31 -17.52
C ALA A 74 -2.26 3.85 -17.60
N GLU A 75 -2.96 4.39 -18.59
CA GLU A 75 -3.13 5.83 -18.77
C GLU A 75 -4.27 6.41 -17.95
N THR A 76 -5.30 5.62 -17.65
CA THR A 76 -6.51 6.12 -16.97
C THR A 76 -6.57 5.75 -15.50
N LEU A 77 -6.04 4.57 -15.13
CA LEU A 77 -6.16 4.06 -13.77
C LEU A 77 -5.34 4.90 -12.81
N ASN A 78 -6.01 5.52 -11.85
CA ASN A 78 -5.40 6.37 -10.82
C ASN A 78 -5.69 5.90 -9.39
N PHE A 79 -6.70 5.04 -9.20
CA PHE A 79 -7.02 4.45 -7.92
C PHE A 79 -7.05 2.92 -8.03
N LEU A 80 -6.25 2.25 -7.20
CA LEU A 80 -6.20 0.79 -7.10
C LEU A 80 -6.31 0.35 -5.63
N GLN A 81 -7.32 -0.45 -5.32
CA GLN A 81 -7.47 -1.07 -4.00
C GLN A 81 -7.73 -2.56 -4.09
N LEU A 82 -6.90 -3.33 -3.39
CA LEU A 82 -7.05 -4.75 -3.16
C LEU A 82 -7.03 -4.96 -1.65
N ASP A 83 -8.21 -5.16 -1.07
CA ASP A 83 -8.41 -5.12 0.37
C ASP A 83 -8.99 -6.44 0.89
N ALA A 84 -8.36 -6.97 1.94
CA ALA A 84 -8.80 -8.17 2.66
C ALA A 84 -8.93 -7.93 4.17
N SER A 85 -8.95 -6.66 4.62
CA SER A 85 -8.96 -6.31 6.05
C SER A 85 -10.26 -6.70 6.77
N TRP A 86 -11.35 -6.86 6.02
CA TRP A 86 -12.63 -7.35 6.53
C TRP A 86 -12.91 -8.82 6.18
N ALA A 87 -11.93 -9.52 5.62
CA ALA A 87 -12.12 -10.89 5.18
C ALA A 87 -12.35 -11.83 6.36
N ASN A 88 -13.16 -12.88 6.13
CA ASN A 88 -13.31 -13.97 7.09
C ASN A 88 -11.95 -14.63 7.30
N ARG A 89 -11.49 -14.59 8.54
CA ARG A 89 -10.16 -15.08 8.89
C ARG A 89 -10.19 -16.60 8.98
N PRO A 90 -9.29 -17.31 8.28
CA PRO A 90 -9.09 -18.73 8.54
C PRO A 90 -8.50 -18.91 9.94
N ASP A 91 -8.86 -20.00 10.61
CA ASP A 91 -8.34 -20.34 11.95
C ASP A 91 -6.81 -20.49 11.94
N ASP A 92 -6.24 -20.96 10.82
CA ASP A 92 -4.82 -21.02 10.54
C ASP A 92 -4.49 -20.11 9.35
N ILE A 93 -3.60 -19.12 9.54
CA ILE A 93 -3.13 -18.25 8.46
C ILE A 93 -2.16 -19.04 7.56
N PRO A 94 -2.51 -19.28 6.29
CA PRO A 94 -1.62 -19.94 5.34
C PRO A 94 -0.31 -19.14 5.17
N PRO A 95 0.85 -19.82 5.07
CA PRO A 95 2.14 -19.16 4.94
C PRO A 95 2.31 -18.42 3.59
N ASP A 96 1.43 -18.67 2.63
CA ASP A 96 1.47 -18.19 1.25
C ASP A 96 0.52 -17.01 1.02
N MET A 97 0.53 -16.03 1.92
CA MET A 97 -0.24 -14.78 1.79
C MET A 97 0.65 -13.55 1.82
N LEU A 98 1.82 -13.60 1.17
CA LEU A 98 2.79 -12.51 1.15
C LEU A 98 2.75 -11.77 -0.19
N VAL A 99 2.73 -10.44 -0.13
CA VAL A 99 2.93 -9.62 -1.33
C VAL A 99 4.40 -9.18 -1.37
N THR A 100 5.16 -9.75 -2.28
CA THR A 100 6.57 -9.37 -2.55
C THR A 100 6.66 -8.39 -3.72
N PHE A 101 7.86 -7.86 -3.98
CA PHE A 101 8.09 -7.03 -5.17
C PHE A 101 7.78 -7.76 -6.48
N GLU A 102 8.07 -9.07 -6.60
CA GLU A 102 7.74 -9.86 -7.79
C GLU A 102 6.23 -9.92 -8.03
N VAL A 103 5.44 -10.03 -6.96
CA VAL A 103 3.98 -10.02 -7.03
C VAL A 103 3.48 -8.66 -7.51
N MET A 104 4.07 -7.55 -7.05
CA MET A 104 3.66 -6.20 -7.46
C MET A 104 4.19 -5.75 -8.83
N ARG A 105 5.22 -6.41 -9.37
CA ARG A 105 5.89 -6.01 -10.62
C ARG A 105 4.94 -5.68 -11.78
N PRO A 106 3.85 -6.43 -12.04
CA PRO A 106 2.91 -6.09 -13.12
C PRO A 106 2.28 -4.69 -12.97
N LEU A 107 2.12 -4.21 -11.73
CA LEU A 107 1.49 -2.91 -11.44
C LEU A 107 2.44 -1.72 -11.66
N LEU A 108 3.72 -1.94 -11.92
CA LEU A 108 4.70 -0.86 -12.12
C LEU A 108 4.51 -0.11 -13.45
N GLY A 109 3.68 -0.61 -14.37
CA GLY A 109 3.32 0.07 -15.61
C GLY A 109 2.37 1.27 -15.43
N PHE A 110 1.70 1.39 -14.28
CA PHE A 110 0.62 2.36 -14.06
C PHE A 110 1.13 3.69 -13.50
N SER A 111 1.73 4.51 -14.35
CA SER A 111 2.37 5.78 -13.94
C SER A 111 1.41 6.87 -13.44
N HIS A 112 0.11 6.71 -13.68
CA HIS A 112 -0.94 7.64 -13.26
C HIS A 112 -1.58 7.29 -11.90
N LEU A 113 -1.11 6.22 -11.23
CA LEU A 113 -1.58 5.87 -9.89
C LEU A 113 -1.32 7.02 -8.89
N ARG A 114 -2.38 7.35 -8.16
CA ARG A 114 -2.44 8.34 -7.09
C ARG A 114 -2.72 7.68 -5.76
N ASP A 115 -3.61 6.69 -5.77
CA ASP A 115 -4.04 5.98 -4.58
C ASP A 115 -3.80 4.49 -4.79
N VAL A 116 -2.96 3.90 -3.94
CA VAL A 116 -2.68 2.47 -3.96
C VAL A 116 -2.91 1.89 -2.57
N VAL A 117 -3.83 0.94 -2.48
CA VAL A 117 -4.13 0.19 -1.27
C VAL A 117 -3.94 -1.28 -1.58
N ILE A 118 -2.95 -1.90 -0.94
CA ILE A 118 -2.75 -3.35 -0.95
C ILE A 118 -2.71 -3.77 0.51
N HIS A 119 -3.79 -4.40 0.95
CA HIS A 119 -3.85 -5.07 2.24
C HIS A 119 -3.67 -6.56 2.03
N SER A 120 -2.74 -7.17 2.74
CA SER A 120 -2.48 -8.61 2.66
C SER A 120 -2.32 -9.18 4.06
N LEU A 121 -3.01 -10.27 4.37
CA LEU A 121 -3.01 -10.86 5.71
C LEU A 121 -1.61 -11.29 6.15
N GLY A 122 -0.81 -11.83 5.21
CA GLY A 122 0.58 -12.17 5.48
C GLY A 122 1.50 -10.95 5.45
N GLY A 123 1.10 -9.84 4.82
CA GLY A 123 1.81 -8.56 4.77
C GLY A 123 2.58 -8.31 3.47
N VAL A 124 3.15 -7.11 3.36
CA VAL A 124 3.93 -6.65 2.19
C VAL A 124 5.42 -6.64 2.53
N VAL A 125 6.22 -7.38 1.78
CA VAL A 125 7.67 -7.55 2.05
C VAL A 125 8.48 -6.86 0.96
N LEU A 126 9.15 -5.77 1.34
CA LEU A 126 9.94 -4.93 0.47
C LEU A 126 11.26 -4.50 1.11
N ASN A 127 12.22 -4.09 0.27
CA ASN A 127 13.45 -3.41 0.64
C ASN A 127 13.58 -2.00 0.00
N ASP A 128 14.63 -1.27 0.38
CA ASP A 128 14.88 0.10 -0.09
C ASP A 128 15.00 0.25 -1.62
N LEU A 129 15.57 -0.75 -2.32
CA LEU A 129 15.70 -0.71 -3.79
C LEU A 129 14.33 -0.96 -4.46
N GLU A 130 13.53 -1.84 -3.88
CA GLU A 130 12.21 -2.17 -4.39
C GLU A 130 11.22 -1.01 -4.20
N ILE A 131 11.24 -0.36 -3.03
CA ILE A 131 10.42 0.84 -2.81
C ILE A 131 10.86 2.01 -3.68
N GLU A 132 12.16 2.14 -4.00
CA GLU A 132 12.63 3.11 -4.99
C GLU A 132 12.07 2.81 -6.38
N ASN A 133 12.04 1.55 -6.80
CA ASN A 133 11.45 1.17 -8.10
C ASN A 133 9.95 1.48 -8.14
N ILE A 134 9.22 1.23 -7.05
CA ILE A 134 7.81 1.59 -6.91
C ILE A 134 7.62 3.11 -6.99
N ALA A 135 8.45 3.88 -6.30
CA ALA A 135 8.35 5.33 -6.28
C ALA A 135 8.68 5.98 -7.64
N LYS A 136 9.60 5.38 -8.41
CA LYS A 136 9.85 5.76 -9.81
C LYS A 136 8.67 5.41 -10.73
N ALA A 137 8.04 4.26 -10.49
CA ALA A 137 6.91 3.79 -11.28
C ALA A 137 5.65 4.64 -11.05
N TRP A 138 5.43 5.12 -9.82
CA TRP A 138 4.23 5.88 -9.43
C TRP A 138 4.58 7.31 -8.98
N PRO A 139 5.08 8.17 -9.88
CA PRO A 139 5.52 9.52 -9.52
C PRO A 139 4.38 10.45 -9.08
N MET A 140 3.12 10.10 -9.42
CA MET A 140 1.92 10.87 -9.09
C MET A 140 1.26 10.47 -7.77
N LEU A 141 1.84 9.51 -7.03
CA LEU A 141 1.29 8.94 -5.81
C LEU A 141 0.99 10.00 -4.73
N GLU A 142 -0.22 9.95 -4.20
CA GLU A 142 -0.80 10.82 -3.17
C GLU A 142 -1.07 10.03 -1.88
N ASP A 143 -1.54 8.79 -2.02
CA ASP A 143 -1.85 7.88 -0.91
C ASP A 143 -1.27 6.49 -1.19
N LEU A 144 -0.43 6.01 -0.28
CA LEU A 144 0.11 4.64 -0.33
C LEU A 144 -0.25 3.88 0.94
N ARG A 145 -0.88 2.72 0.81
CA ARG A 145 -1.21 1.84 1.92
C ARG A 145 -0.79 0.41 1.63
N PHE A 146 0.33 0.02 2.19
CA PHE A 146 0.80 -1.35 2.27
C PHE A 146 0.67 -1.81 3.71
N SER A 147 -0.36 -2.61 3.96
CA SER A 147 -0.72 -3.04 5.31
C SER A 147 -0.89 -4.55 5.38
N GLY A 148 -0.82 -5.06 6.60
CA GLY A 148 -1.20 -6.41 6.95
C GLY A 148 -1.67 -6.44 8.40
N ASP A 149 -2.17 -7.58 8.87
CA ASP A 149 -2.76 -7.65 10.22
C ASP A 149 -1.73 -7.81 11.35
N GLY A 150 -0.44 -7.81 11.02
CA GLY A 150 0.67 -7.84 11.97
C GLY A 150 0.76 -9.06 12.90
N TRP A 151 0.16 -10.18 12.48
CA TRP A 151 0.18 -11.44 13.25
C TRP A 151 1.55 -12.10 13.30
N ARG A 152 2.39 -11.83 12.30
CA ARG A 152 3.77 -12.31 12.25
C ARG A 152 4.66 -11.09 12.09
N PRO A 153 5.69 -10.93 12.97
CA PRO A 153 6.69 -9.91 12.75
C PRO A 153 7.42 -10.25 11.44
N LEU A 154 6.97 -9.63 10.36
CA LEU A 154 7.71 -9.69 9.11
C LEU A 154 8.86 -8.72 9.23
N PRO A 155 10.09 -9.15 8.93
CA PRO A 155 11.20 -8.22 8.83
C PRO A 155 10.97 -7.36 7.57
N THR A 156 10.34 -6.20 7.76
CA THR A 156 10.42 -5.13 6.77
C THR A 156 11.89 -4.78 6.59
N ARG A 157 12.32 -4.64 5.34
CA ARG A 157 13.69 -4.24 4.98
C ARG A 157 13.70 -2.83 4.41
N ILE A 158 12.56 -2.14 4.42
CA ILE A 158 12.49 -0.71 4.15
C ILE A 158 13.06 0.00 5.35
N THR A 159 14.03 0.86 5.15
CA THR A 159 14.60 1.70 6.19
C THR A 159 14.08 3.14 6.07
N LEU A 160 14.48 4.00 7.00
CA LEU A 160 14.28 5.45 6.89
C LEU A 160 14.90 6.05 5.61
N ALA A 161 15.93 5.42 5.02
CA ALA A 161 16.51 5.85 3.75
C ALA A 161 15.58 5.50 2.56
N GLY A 162 14.95 4.33 2.59
CA GLY A 162 13.89 3.96 1.64
C GLY A 162 12.70 4.91 1.71
N LEU A 163 12.23 5.25 2.91
CA LEU A 163 11.15 6.23 3.10
C LEU A 163 11.53 7.61 2.55
N ARG A 164 12.74 8.10 2.85
CA ARG A 164 13.25 9.35 2.30
C ARG A 164 13.28 9.33 0.77
N THR A 165 13.66 8.20 0.18
CA THR A 165 13.68 8.03 -1.28
C THR A 165 12.28 8.06 -1.88
N LEU A 166 11.33 7.35 -1.26
CA LEU A 166 9.92 7.35 -1.65
C LEU A 166 9.35 8.77 -1.69
N VAL A 167 9.48 9.53 -0.61
CA VAL A 167 8.90 10.88 -0.55
C VAL A 167 9.64 11.91 -1.41
N ARG A 168 10.92 11.65 -1.73
CA ARG A 168 11.69 12.47 -2.67
C ARG A 168 11.24 12.27 -4.12
N GLN A 169 10.73 11.09 -4.47
CA GLN A 169 10.26 10.76 -5.81
C GLN A 169 8.75 11.03 -5.97
N CYS A 170 7.95 10.66 -4.96
CA CYS A 170 6.50 10.89 -4.93
C CYS A 170 6.17 12.19 -4.20
N ARG A 171 6.38 13.34 -4.87
CA ARG A 171 6.24 14.67 -4.24
C ARG A 171 4.81 15.07 -3.87
N LYS A 172 3.82 14.34 -4.35
CA LYS A 172 2.42 14.55 -4.04
C LYS A 172 1.95 13.69 -2.87
N LEU A 173 2.79 12.83 -2.30
CA LEU A 173 2.42 11.91 -1.24
C LEU A 173 1.99 12.67 0.03
N ARG A 174 0.77 12.42 0.48
CA ARG A 174 0.12 13.02 1.66
C ARG A 174 -0.16 12.00 2.74
N SER A 175 -0.44 10.76 2.37
CA SER A 175 -0.68 9.68 3.30
C SER A 175 0.19 8.47 2.99
N LEU A 176 0.79 7.91 4.02
CA LEU A 176 1.62 6.72 3.94
C LEU A 176 1.25 5.78 5.06
N TRP A 177 0.88 4.55 4.71
CA TRP A 177 0.74 3.44 5.62
C TRP A 177 1.68 2.34 5.15
N ILE A 178 2.78 2.13 5.90
CA ILE A 178 3.82 1.16 5.55
C ILE A 178 4.62 0.75 6.78
N SER A 179 5.11 -0.49 6.79
CA SER A 179 6.07 -1.01 7.77
C SER A 179 7.49 -0.66 7.37
N PHE A 180 8.31 -0.19 8.32
CA PHE A 180 9.74 0.07 8.08
C PHE A 180 10.60 -0.17 9.33
N ASP A 181 11.88 -0.39 9.10
CA ASP A 181 12.92 -0.49 10.12
C ASP A 181 13.49 0.89 10.40
N ALA A 182 13.23 1.40 11.62
CA ALA A 182 13.74 2.66 12.12
C ALA A 182 14.96 2.48 13.03
N PHE A 183 15.52 1.27 13.14
CA PHE A 183 16.63 0.96 14.05
C PHE A 183 17.85 1.83 13.74
N ILE A 184 18.17 1.99 12.46
CA ILE A 184 19.26 2.83 11.97
C ILE A 184 18.69 4.16 11.46
N ILE A 185 19.08 5.25 12.11
CA ILE A 185 18.70 6.61 11.72
C ILE A 185 19.78 7.14 10.77
N PRO A 186 19.45 7.47 9.51
CA PRO A 186 20.41 8.06 8.60
C PRO A 186 20.93 9.39 9.16
N PRO A 187 22.22 9.72 8.93
CA PRO A 187 22.71 11.03 9.29
C PRO A 187 21.90 12.09 8.53
N ALA A 188 21.24 12.98 9.27
CA ALA A 188 20.88 14.28 8.72
C ALA A 188 22.22 14.97 8.36
N GLY A 189 22.33 15.63 7.21
CA GLY A 189 23.56 16.35 6.87
C GLY A 189 23.94 17.35 7.96
N ALA A 190 25.14 17.95 7.89
CA ALA A 190 25.54 18.97 8.87
C ALA A 190 24.50 20.09 9.07
N ASP A 191 23.73 20.39 8.00
CA ASP A 191 22.67 21.39 7.96
C ASP A 191 21.24 20.80 8.05
N GLY A 192 21.10 19.52 8.37
CA GLY A 192 19.82 18.81 8.44
C GLY A 192 19.39 18.12 7.13
N ILE A 193 18.08 17.95 6.94
CA ILE A 193 17.48 17.44 5.69
C ILE A 193 17.20 18.66 4.78
N PRO A 194 17.75 18.69 3.55
CA PRO A 194 17.54 19.80 2.62
C PRO A 194 16.05 20.08 2.35
N ASP A 195 15.68 21.35 2.17
CA ASP A 195 14.28 21.76 1.95
C ASP A 195 13.65 21.09 0.73
N ASN A 196 14.44 20.89 -0.32
CA ASN A 196 14.02 20.17 -1.52
C ASN A 196 13.87 18.66 -1.29
N GLU A 197 14.14 18.11 -0.11
CA GLU A 197 13.93 16.70 0.25
C GLU A 197 12.86 16.53 1.32
N ARG A 198 12.37 17.63 1.90
CA ARG A 198 11.23 17.60 2.82
C ARG A 198 9.96 17.18 2.08
N SER A 199 9.13 16.47 2.79
CA SER A 199 7.86 15.95 2.27
C SER A 199 6.67 16.71 2.84
N ARG A 200 5.58 16.74 2.06
CA ARG A 200 4.26 17.25 2.47
C ARG A 200 3.37 16.15 3.06
N LEU A 201 3.98 15.04 3.49
CA LEU A 201 3.28 13.96 4.14
C LEU A 201 2.56 14.48 5.40
N ALA A 202 1.24 14.34 5.41
CA ALA A 202 0.37 14.76 6.51
C ALA A 202 0.02 13.57 7.42
N HIS A 203 -0.03 12.35 6.87
CA HIS A 203 -0.46 11.16 7.58
C HIS A 203 0.58 10.04 7.46
N LEU A 204 1.14 9.61 8.59
CA LEU A 204 2.03 8.44 8.67
C LEU A 204 1.40 7.39 9.58
N ARG A 205 1.12 6.22 9.01
CA ARG A 205 0.64 5.04 9.71
C ARG A 205 1.64 3.90 9.54
N MET A 206 1.76 3.06 10.54
CA MET A 206 2.67 1.92 10.49
C MET A 206 2.13 0.71 11.23
N ASP A 207 2.40 -0.45 10.64
CA ASP A 207 2.20 -1.76 11.25
C ASP A 207 3.59 -2.40 11.44
N ASP A 208 3.87 -3.00 12.59
CA ASP A 208 5.10 -3.79 12.84
C ASP A 208 6.43 -3.10 12.53
N SER A 209 6.48 -1.76 12.52
CA SER A 209 7.75 -1.05 12.36
C SER A 209 8.67 -1.27 13.55
N ILE A 210 9.95 -1.47 13.25
CA ILE A 210 10.99 -1.70 14.26
C ILE A 210 11.43 -0.32 14.79
N PRO A 211 11.21 -0.01 16.08
CA PRO A 211 11.60 1.28 16.63
C PRO A 211 13.13 1.38 16.80
N SER A 212 13.64 2.60 16.78
CA SER A 212 15.02 2.86 17.23
C SER A 212 15.13 2.70 18.74
N SER A 213 16.33 2.30 19.21
CA SER A 213 16.71 2.42 20.62
C SER A 213 16.90 3.89 21.07
N HIS A 214 16.81 4.85 20.15
CA HIS A 214 16.99 6.28 20.39
C HIS A 214 15.77 7.07 19.89
N PRO A 215 14.77 7.30 20.75
CA PRO A 215 13.51 7.92 20.35
C PRO A 215 13.66 9.41 20.00
N GLU A 216 14.54 10.16 20.67
CA GLU A 216 14.74 11.59 20.38
C GLU A 216 15.37 11.84 19.00
N PRO A 217 16.48 11.18 18.62
CA PRO A 217 17.03 11.34 17.27
C PRO A 217 16.05 10.90 16.18
N LEU A 218 15.26 9.84 16.43
CA LEU A 218 14.25 9.38 15.48
C LEU A 218 13.13 10.41 15.30
N ALA A 219 12.62 10.96 16.40
CA ALA A 219 11.60 12.01 16.37
C ALA A 219 12.11 13.27 15.65
N ALA A 220 13.36 13.69 15.90
CA ALA A 220 13.97 14.82 15.21
C ALA A 220 14.11 14.56 13.69
N TYR A 221 14.55 13.35 13.31
CA TYR A 221 14.63 12.94 11.90
C TYR A 221 13.26 12.96 11.22
N LEU A 222 12.24 12.39 11.84
CA LEU A 222 10.87 12.37 11.31
C LEU A 222 10.28 13.79 11.23
N HIS A 223 10.53 14.66 12.21
CA HIS A 223 10.11 16.05 12.17
C HIS A 223 10.76 16.80 10.99
N ALA A 224 12.07 16.62 10.80
CA ALA A 224 12.80 17.24 9.71
C ALA A 224 12.33 16.75 8.33
N LEU A 225 12.03 15.45 8.19
CA LEU A 225 11.59 14.85 6.94
C LEU A 225 10.12 15.17 6.62
N PHE A 226 9.26 15.21 7.65
CA PHE A 226 7.81 15.40 7.56
C PHE A 226 7.34 16.63 8.37
N PRO A 227 7.76 17.85 7.98
CA PRO A 227 7.41 19.07 8.72
C PRO A 227 5.90 19.35 8.73
N GLU A 228 5.14 18.86 7.74
CA GLU A 228 3.68 19.03 7.66
C GLU A 228 2.88 17.86 8.28
N LEU A 229 3.55 16.89 8.92
CA LEU A 229 2.89 15.74 9.54
C LEU A 229 1.87 16.17 10.60
N GLN A 230 0.64 15.70 10.45
CA GLN A 230 -0.52 15.99 11.30
C GLN A 230 -0.92 14.78 12.13
N THR A 231 -0.88 13.58 11.54
CA THR A 231 -1.23 12.33 12.23
C THR A 231 -0.08 11.34 12.15
N PHE A 232 0.21 10.73 13.29
CA PHE A 232 1.14 9.61 13.37
C PHE A 232 0.57 8.51 14.29
N GLU A 233 0.31 7.36 13.70
CA GLU A 233 -0.43 6.24 14.27
C GLU A 233 0.35 4.94 14.09
N VAL A 234 0.27 4.08 15.11
CA VAL A 234 0.95 2.79 15.16
C VAL A 234 -0.09 1.75 15.56
N ASN A 235 -0.30 0.74 14.72
CA ASN A 235 -1.46 -0.15 14.85
C ASN A 235 -1.21 -1.42 15.70
N VAL A 236 0.04 -1.69 16.13
CA VAL A 236 0.40 -3.00 16.72
C VAL A 236 0.95 -2.94 18.15
N CYS A 237 0.66 -4.00 18.94
CA CYS A 237 0.77 -4.11 20.40
C CYS A 237 2.20 -4.27 20.97
N LEU A 238 3.16 -4.88 20.26
CA LEU A 238 4.44 -5.30 20.88
C LEU A 238 5.48 -4.19 21.02
N THR A 239 5.45 -3.19 20.13
CA THR A 239 6.41 -2.07 20.10
C THR A 239 5.76 -0.73 20.47
N GLN A 240 4.52 -0.76 20.99
CA GLN A 240 3.75 0.45 21.28
C GLN A 240 4.49 1.43 22.19
N ASP A 241 5.21 0.95 23.20
CA ASP A 241 5.80 1.84 24.20
C ASP A 241 6.97 2.65 23.63
N ALA A 242 7.83 2.03 22.82
CA ALA A 242 8.91 2.75 22.14
C ALA A 242 8.34 3.76 21.13
N TRP A 243 7.30 3.38 20.36
CA TRP A 243 6.66 4.28 19.41
C TRP A 243 5.83 5.39 20.09
N LYS A 244 5.27 5.15 21.29
CA LYS A 244 4.63 6.19 22.11
C LYS A 244 5.63 7.25 22.51
N GLU A 245 6.85 6.88 22.89
CA GLU A 245 7.89 7.85 23.23
C GLU A 245 8.30 8.68 22.01
N VAL A 246 8.56 8.03 20.87
CA VAL A 246 8.83 8.73 19.59
C VAL A 246 7.69 9.70 19.25
N LYS A 247 6.43 9.27 19.40
CA LYS A 247 5.24 10.09 19.19
C LYS A 247 5.24 11.31 20.12
N GLN A 248 5.49 11.13 21.42
CA GLN A 248 5.55 12.26 22.36
C GLN A 248 6.63 13.27 21.98
N ARG A 249 7.84 12.79 21.70
CA ARG A 249 8.99 13.63 21.30
C ARG A 249 8.72 14.38 19.99
N LEU A 250 8.12 13.71 19.01
CA LEU A 250 7.82 14.28 17.69
C LEU A 250 6.85 15.47 17.79
N TRP A 251 5.84 15.38 18.67
CA TRP A 251 4.90 16.48 18.89
C TRP A 251 5.44 17.59 19.79
N MET A 252 6.45 17.33 20.61
CA MET A 252 7.16 18.41 21.33
C MET A 252 7.97 19.32 20.40
N LEU A 253 8.31 18.84 19.20
CA LEU A 253 9.06 19.61 18.19
C LEU A 253 8.18 20.42 17.24
N LYS A 254 6.85 20.25 17.30
CA LYS A 254 5.88 20.89 16.37
C LYS A 254 5.42 22.26 16.84
#